data_AF-A0A959Y135-F1
#
_entry.id   AF-A0A959Y135-F1
#
_cell.length_a   1.000
_cell.length_b   1.000
_cell.length_c   1.000
_cell.angle_alpha   90.00
_cell.angle_beta   90.00
_cell.angle_gamma   90.00
#
_symmetry.space_group_name_H-M   'P 1'
#
loop_
_entity.id
_entity.type
_entity.pdbx_description
1 polymer ?
#
loop_
_entity_poly.entity_id
_entity_poly.type
_entity_poly.pdbx_seq_one_letter_code
_entity_poly.pdbx_strand_id
1 'polypeptide(L)'
;MVQVEISQLSAECTSWREQLRNLKEEFTQDEQKLRQVAGQPLTKEQLQDVEHLHNQFHIQLINIHDLKQAIKGHDRKMSFEREAFNGLVNEDSLATHETLQGEYHSLEETLSGLREEFNNFLTSLR
;
A
#
# COMPACT_ATOMS: atom_id res chain seq x y z
N MET A 1 -0.38 31.95 2.77
CA MET A 1 -0.51 30.58 2.25
C MET A 1 0.78 30.22 1.56
N VAL A 2 1.38 29.07 1.88
CA VAL A 2 2.50 28.52 1.11
C VAL A 2 1.94 28.05 -0.23
N GLN A 3 2.49 28.54 -1.33
CA GLN A 3 2.12 28.07 -2.66
C GLN A 3 2.87 26.76 -2.93
N VAL A 4 2.14 25.67 -3.14
CA VAL A 4 2.72 24.35 -3.43
C VAL A 4 2.68 24.12 -4.94
N GLU A 5 3.80 23.67 -5.49
CA GLU A 5 3.88 23.36 -6.91
C GLU A 5 3.36 21.95 -7.22
N ILE A 6 2.63 21.81 -8.31
CA ILE A 6 2.15 20.51 -8.80
C ILE A 6 3.32 19.55 -9.09
N SER A 7 4.47 20.08 -9.50
CA SER A 7 5.70 19.32 -9.76
C SER A 7 6.16 18.53 -8.53
N GLN A 8 6.11 19.15 -7.35
CA GLN A 8 6.48 18.51 -6.08
C GLN A 8 5.51 17.37 -5.75
N LEU A 9 4.20 17.64 -5.77
CA LEU A 9 3.17 16.65 -5.45
C LEU A 9 3.17 15.46 -6.43
N SER A 10 3.48 15.71 -7.71
CA SER A 10 3.61 14.65 -8.73
C SER A 10 4.82 13.75 -8.48
N ALA A 11 5.93 14.32 -7.96
CA ALA A 11 7.10 13.55 -7.57
C ALA A 11 6.79 12.65 -6.36
N GLU A 12 6.06 13.17 -5.37
CA GLU A 12 5.56 12.39 -4.21
C GLU A 12 4.65 11.24 -4.67
N CYS A 13 3.67 11.52 -5.54
CA CYS A 13 2.80 10.50 -6.13
C CYS A 13 3.60 9.40 -6.86
N THR A 14 4.69 9.76 -7.54
CA THR A 14 5.54 8.79 -8.23
C THR A 14 6.30 7.92 -7.24
N SER A 15 6.87 8.51 -6.19
CA SER A 15 7.53 7.79 -5.10
C SER A 15 6.58 6.79 -4.43
N TRP A 16 5.38 7.22 -4.03
CA TRP A 16 4.40 6.34 -3.38
C TRP A 16 4.00 5.18 -4.28
N ARG A 17 3.78 5.42 -5.58
CA ARG A 17 3.42 4.35 -6.53
C ARG A 17 4.55 3.32 -6.72
N GLU A 18 5.80 3.77 -6.70
CA GLU A 18 6.95 2.86 -6.78
C GLU A 18 7.05 2.01 -5.51
N GLN A 19 6.91 2.63 -4.33
CA GLN A 19 6.90 1.91 -3.05
C GLN A 19 5.75 0.91 -2.96
N LEU A 20 4.52 1.29 -3.35
CA LEU A 20 3.37 0.38 -3.42
C LEU A 20 3.59 -0.77 -4.42
N ARG A 21 4.35 -0.56 -5.51
CA ARG A 21 4.72 -1.65 -6.42
C ARG A 21 5.63 -2.65 -5.70
N ASN A 22 6.66 -2.17 -5.03
CA ASN A 22 7.61 -3.01 -4.31
C ASN A 22 6.91 -3.79 -3.18
N LEU A 23 6.08 -3.10 -2.38
CA LEU A 23 5.26 -3.73 -1.34
C LEU A 23 4.35 -4.82 -1.93
N LYS A 24 3.70 -4.58 -3.08
CA LYS A 24 2.90 -5.62 -3.73
C LYS A 24 3.72 -6.87 -4.05
N GLU A 25 4.92 -6.69 -4.60
CA GLU A 25 5.80 -7.81 -4.96
C GLU A 25 6.23 -8.61 -3.73
N GLU A 26 6.64 -7.92 -2.66
CA GLU A 26 7.03 -8.57 -1.41
C GLU A 26 5.84 -9.31 -0.75
N PHE A 27 4.67 -8.69 -0.66
CA PHE A 27 3.48 -9.34 -0.07
C PHE A 27 2.96 -10.51 -0.92
N THR A 28 3.17 -10.46 -2.24
CA THR A 28 2.90 -11.62 -3.11
C THR A 28 3.86 -12.77 -2.80
N GLN A 29 5.13 -12.49 -2.50
CA GLN A 29 6.10 -13.51 -2.10
C GLN A 29 5.78 -14.09 -0.72
N ASP A 30 5.39 -13.23 0.24
CA ASP A 30 4.98 -13.65 1.58
C ASP A 30 3.73 -14.55 1.52
N GLU A 31 2.72 -14.20 0.71
CA GLU A 31 1.53 -15.04 0.50
C GLU A 31 1.91 -16.41 -0.11
N GLN A 32 2.82 -16.44 -1.09
CA GLN A 32 3.31 -17.69 -1.68
C GLN A 32 4.03 -18.56 -0.64
N LYS A 33 4.84 -17.95 0.23
CA LYS A 33 5.52 -18.65 1.32
C LYS A 33 4.53 -19.22 2.33
N LEU A 34 3.49 -18.46 2.70
CA LEU A 34 2.41 -18.96 3.56
C LEU A 34 1.73 -20.19 2.95
N ARG A 35 1.44 -20.17 1.64
CA ARG A 35 0.84 -21.32 0.93
C ARG A 35 1.74 -22.55 0.94
N GLN A 36 3.06 -22.38 0.86
CA GLN A 36 4.01 -23.50 0.95
C GLN A 36 4.00 -24.12 2.36
N VAL A 37 3.98 -23.29 3.39
CA VAL A 37 3.90 -23.72 4.79
C VAL A 37 2.58 -24.46 5.08
N ALA A 38 1.47 -23.98 4.52
CA ALA A 38 0.16 -24.61 4.67
C ALA A 38 0.09 -26.06 4.17
N GLY A 39 1.06 -26.50 3.35
CA GLY A 39 1.18 -27.89 2.89
C GLY A 39 1.82 -28.85 3.91
N GLN A 40 2.29 -28.36 5.05
CA GLN A 40 2.92 -29.15 6.10
C GLN A 40 1.90 -29.64 7.14
N PRO A 41 2.23 -30.66 7.96
CA PRO A 41 1.40 -31.02 9.11
C PRO A 41 1.40 -29.87 10.13
N LEU A 42 0.23 -29.25 10.32
CA LEU A 42 0.03 -28.12 11.23
C LEU A 42 -0.97 -28.49 12.33
N THR A 43 -0.81 -27.88 13.50
CA THR A 43 -1.83 -27.95 14.56
C THR A 43 -3.09 -27.20 14.15
N LYS A 44 -4.20 -27.45 14.86
CA LYS A 44 -5.46 -26.72 14.60
C LYS A 44 -5.30 -25.21 14.76
N GLU A 45 -4.54 -24.77 15.76
CA GLU A 45 -4.25 -23.35 16.01
C GLU A 45 -3.46 -22.75 14.85
N GLN A 46 -2.39 -23.43 14.41
CA GLN A 46 -1.59 -22.99 13.26
C GLN A 46 -2.39 -22.93 11.95
N LEU A 47 -3.36 -23.83 11.75
CA LEU A 47 -4.26 -23.76 10.59
C LEU A 47 -5.17 -22.52 10.64
N GLN A 48 -5.60 -22.10 11.83
CA GLN A 48 -6.37 -20.86 11.99
C GLN A 48 -5.51 -19.63 11.69
N ASP A 49 -4.25 -19.63 12.14
CA ASP A 49 -3.29 -18.56 11.80
C ASP A 49 -3.05 -18.49 10.29
N VAL A 50 -2.93 -19.63 9.62
CA VAL A 50 -2.80 -19.69 8.15
C VAL A 50 -4.01 -19.07 7.46
N GLU A 51 -5.23 -19.42 7.87
CA GLU A 51 -6.45 -18.86 7.30
C GLU A 51 -6.52 -17.33 7.53
N HIS A 52 -6.20 -16.90 8.75
CA HIS A 52 -6.15 -15.48 9.11
C HIS A 52 -5.16 -14.71 8.22
N LEU A 53 -3.90 -15.14 8.20
CA LEU A 53 -2.84 -14.51 7.42
C LEU A 53 -3.15 -14.53 5.92
N HIS A 54 -3.71 -15.62 5.40
CA HIS A 54 -4.07 -15.72 3.98
C HIS A 54 -5.13 -14.68 3.61
N ASN A 55 -6.15 -14.52 4.44
CA ASN A 55 -7.18 -13.49 4.26
C ASN A 55 -6.59 -12.09 4.36
N GLN A 56 -5.70 -11.84 5.33
CA GLN A 56 -5.04 -10.55 5.48
C GLN A 56 -4.17 -10.21 4.26
N PHE A 57 -3.33 -11.14 3.78
CA PHE A 57 -2.55 -10.94 2.55
C PHE A 57 -3.45 -10.59 1.36
N HIS A 58 -4.56 -11.32 1.20
CA HIS A 58 -5.50 -11.06 0.11
C HIS A 58 -6.09 -9.65 0.17
N ILE A 59 -6.60 -9.24 1.34
CA ILE A 59 -7.17 -7.91 1.56
C ILE A 59 -6.13 -6.82 1.29
N GLN A 60 -4.92 -6.97 1.85
CA GLN A 60 -3.91 -5.93 1.72
C GLN A 60 -3.36 -5.82 0.29
N LEU A 61 -3.28 -6.92 -0.48
CA LEU A 61 -2.93 -6.85 -1.90
C LEU A 61 -3.96 -6.08 -2.73
N ILE A 62 -5.24 -6.16 -2.38
CA ILE A 62 -6.31 -5.34 -2.97
C ILE A 62 -6.12 -3.87 -2.57
N ASN A 63 -5.93 -3.59 -1.29
CA ASN A 63 -5.72 -2.22 -0.80
C ASN A 63 -4.51 -1.53 -1.46
N ILE A 64 -3.39 -2.24 -1.59
CA ILE A 64 -2.21 -1.75 -2.32
C ILE A 64 -2.55 -1.42 -3.77
N HIS A 65 -3.31 -2.29 -4.44
CA HIS A 65 -3.71 -2.05 -5.82
C HIS A 65 -4.57 -0.79 -5.93
N ASP A 66 -5.61 -0.68 -5.10
CA ASP A 66 -6.61 0.37 -5.19
C ASP A 66 -6.02 1.74 -4.84
N LEU A 67 -5.23 1.83 -3.77
CA LEU A 67 -4.53 3.06 -3.42
C LEU A 67 -3.57 3.50 -4.53
N LYS A 68 -2.82 2.55 -5.12
CA LYS A 68 -1.93 2.87 -6.25
C LYS A 68 -2.71 3.41 -7.45
N GLN A 69 -3.91 2.91 -7.74
CA GLN A 69 -4.77 3.44 -8.80
C GLN A 69 -5.32 4.83 -8.45
N ALA A 70 -5.72 5.05 -7.19
CA ALA A 70 -6.20 6.34 -6.71
C ALA A 70 -5.12 7.42 -6.86
N ILE A 71 -3.89 7.15 -6.39
CA ILE A 71 -2.73 8.03 -6.55
C ILE A 71 -2.44 8.31 -8.02
N LYS A 72 -2.48 7.28 -8.88
CA LYS A 72 -2.29 7.44 -10.33
C LYS A 72 -3.38 8.31 -10.97
N GLY A 73 -4.64 8.20 -10.52
CA GLY A 73 -5.74 9.02 -10.97
C GLY A 73 -5.54 10.48 -10.57
N HIS A 74 -5.14 10.72 -9.33
CA HIS A 74 -4.84 12.04 -8.81
C HIS A 74 -3.65 12.71 -9.53
N ASP A 75 -2.53 12.00 -9.72
CA ASP A 75 -1.36 12.45 -10.48
C ASP A 75 -1.73 12.90 -11.91
N ARG A 76 -2.59 12.12 -12.58
CA ARG A 76 -3.11 12.48 -13.91
C ARG A 76 -3.99 13.73 -13.87
N LYS A 77 -4.89 13.84 -12.89
CA LYS A 77 -5.73 15.04 -12.71
C LYS A 77 -4.87 16.28 -12.51
N MET A 78 -3.90 16.23 -11.59
CA MET A 78 -2.98 17.35 -11.34
C MET A 78 -2.16 17.72 -12.59
N SER A 79 -1.76 16.73 -13.40
CA SER A 79 -1.06 16.99 -14.66
C SER A 79 -1.89 17.85 -15.63
N PHE A 80 -3.21 17.65 -15.71
CA PHE A 80 -4.09 18.50 -16.51
C PHE A 80 -4.29 19.88 -15.90
N GLU A 81 -4.42 19.95 -14.57
CA GLU A 81 -4.58 21.20 -13.83
C GLU A 81 -3.34 22.10 -13.92
N ARG A 82 -2.15 21.50 -14.07
CA ARG A 82 -0.88 22.23 -14.22
C ARG A 82 -0.92 23.29 -15.32
N GLU A 83 -1.52 22.96 -16.46
CA GLU A 83 -1.65 23.89 -17.59
C GLU A 83 -2.68 24.98 -17.33
N ALA A 84 -3.74 24.66 -16.58
CA ALA A 84 -4.84 25.58 -16.27
C ALA A 84 -4.49 26.59 -15.16
N PHE A 85 -3.65 26.22 -14.20
CA PHE A 85 -3.36 27.00 -12.99
C PHE A 85 -1.90 27.47 -12.89
N ASN A 86 -1.21 27.65 -14.02
CA ASN A 86 0.20 28.09 -14.07
C ASN A 86 1.14 27.24 -13.18
N GLY A 87 0.86 25.95 -13.06
CA GLY A 87 1.65 25.00 -12.26
C GLY A 87 1.39 25.01 -10.75
N LEU A 88 0.49 25.88 -10.26
CA LEU A 88 0.10 25.92 -8.85
C LEU A 88 -1.04 24.95 -8.58
N VAL A 89 -0.98 24.25 -7.44
CA VAL A 89 -2.06 23.35 -7.02
C VAL A 89 -3.26 24.16 -6.51
N ASN A 90 -4.47 23.71 -6.83
CA ASN A 90 -5.69 24.24 -6.22
C ASN A 90 -5.98 23.56 -4.86
N GLU A 91 -6.86 24.15 -4.06
CA GLU A 91 -7.17 23.68 -2.72
C GLU A 91 -7.76 22.26 -2.70
N ASP A 92 -8.67 21.95 -3.63
CA ASP A 92 -9.31 20.63 -3.73
C ASP A 92 -8.29 19.52 -4.03
N SER A 93 -7.35 19.77 -4.95
CA SER A 93 -6.31 18.83 -5.31
C SER A 93 -5.28 18.69 -4.19
N LEU A 94 -4.96 19.77 -3.46
CA LEU A 94 -4.11 19.68 -2.28
C LEU A 94 -4.76 18.83 -1.18
N ALA A 95 -6.03 19.08 -0.87
CA ALA A 95 -6.77 18.28 0.14
C ALA A 95 -6.88 16.80 -0.26
N THR A 96 -7.07 16.51 -1.55
CA THR A 96 -7.04 15.13 -2.07
C THR A 96 -5.67 14.50 -1.88
N HIS A 97 -4.59 15.26 -2.13
CA HIS A 97 -3.22 14.80 -1.97
C HIS A 97 -2.92 14.42 -0.51
N GLU A 98 -3.30 15.29 0.44
CA GLU A 98 -3.14 15.05 1.88
C GLU A 98 -3.92 13.82 2.35
N THR A 99 -5.13 13.61 1.80
CA THR A 99 -5.92 12.40 2.08
C THR A 99 -5.19 11.14 1.62
N LEU A 100 -4.69 11.14 0.38
CA LEU A 100 -3.94 10.02 -0.19
C LEU A 100 -2.63 9.75 0.58
N GLN A 101 -1.97 10.80 1.08
CA GLN A 101 -0.80 10.68 1.95
C GLN A 101 -1.15 9.96 3.26
N GLY A 102 -2.27 10.35 3.89
CA GLY A 102 -2.75 9.70 5.10
C GLY A 102 -3.11 8.23 4.89
N GLU A 103 -3.78 7.91 3.78
CA GLU A 103 -4.09 6.53 3.38
C GLU A 103 -2.81 5.72 3.11
N TYR A 104 -1.82 6.32 2.46
CA TYR A 104 -0.52 5.72 2.21
C TYR A 104 0.21 5.33 3.49
N HIS A 105 0.35 6.25 4.44
CA HIS A 105 1.00 5.96 5.71
C HIS A 105 0.24 4.93 6.56
N SER A 106 -1.09 5.03 6.58
CA SER A 106 -1.93 4.06 7.30
C SER A 106 -1.78 2.65 6.72
N LEU A 107 -1.67 2.53 5.40
CA LEU A 107 -1.41 1.25 4.73
C LEU A 107 0.00 0.74 5.04
N GLU A 108 1.03 1.59 5.01
CA GLU A 108 2.40 1.19 5.39
C GLU A 108 2.45 0.61 6.81
N GLU A 109 1.81 1.26 7.78
CA GLU A 109 1.74 0.77 9.16
C GLU A 109 1.02 -0.59 9.25
N THR A 110 -0.11 -0.72 8.55
CA THR A 110 -0.88 -1.98 8.48
C THR A 110 -0.05 -3.12 7.90
N LEU A 111 0.67 -2.85 6.80
CA LEU A 111 1.54 -3.83 6.15
C LEU A 111 2.71 -4.22 7.06
N SER A 112 3.33 -3.25 7.73
CA SER A 112 4.40 -3.53 8.70
C SER A 112 3.92 -4.48 9.80
N GLY A 113 2.74 -4.23 10.38
CA GLY A 113 2.14 -5.10 11.39
C GLY A 113 1.84 -6.51 10.87
N LEU A 114 1.25 -6.63 9.68
CA LEU A 114 0.97 -7.93 9.06
C LEU A 114 2.26 -8.73 8.80
N ARG A 115 3.35 -8.06 8.42
CA ARG A 115 4.64 -8.72 8.21
C ARG A 115 5.27 -9.18 9.53
N GLU A 116 5.15 -8.40 10.59
CA GLU A 116 5.57 -8.82 11.93
C GLU A 116 4.79 -10.05 12.38
N GLU A 117 3.46 -10.03 12.22
CA GLU A 117 2.59 -11.16 12.53
C GLU A 117 2.98 -12.43 11.75
N PHE A 118 3.20 -12.29 10.44
CA PHE A 118 3.64 -13.40 9.60
C PHE A 118 4.99 -13.98 10.05
N ASN A 119 5.95 -13.12 10.41
CA ASN A 119 7.25 -13.57 10.90
C ASN A 119 7.16 -14.28 12.26
N ASN A 120 6.25 -13.82 13.13
CA ASN A 120 5.97 -14.48 14.40
C ASN A 120 5.36 -15.86 14.18
N PHE A 121 4.40 -15.98 13.25
CA PHE A 121 3.87 -17.27 12.82
C PHE A 121 4.97 -18.19 12.27
N LEU A 122 5.83 -17.71 11.38
CA LEU A 122 6.93 -18.53 10.85
C LEU A 122 7.91 -19.00 11.94
N THR A 123 8.07 -18.23 13.01
CA THR A 123 8.92 -18.58 14.15
C THR A 123 8.25 -19.64 15.03
N SER A 124 6.92 -19.62 15.18
CA SER A 124 6.17 -20.61 15.97
C SER A 124 6.12 -22.00 15.34
N LEU A 125 6.52 -22.13 14.07
CA LEU A 125 6.63 -23.40 13.34
C LEU A 125 7.96 -24.13 13.55
N ARG A 126 8.94 -23.46 14.19
CA ARG A 126 10.27 -24.03 14.48
C ARG A 126 10.26 -24.76 15.81
#